data_AF-Q2LDG5-F1
#
_entry.id   AF-Q2LDG5-F1
#
_cell.length_a   1.000
_cell.length_b   1.000
_cell.length_c   1.000
_cell.angle_alpha   90.00
_cell.angle_beta   90.00
_cell.angle_gamma   90.00
#
_symmetry.space_group_name_H-M   'P 1'
#
loop_
_entity.id
_entity.type
_entity.pdbx_description
1 polymer ?
#
loop_
_entity_poly.entity_id
_entity_poly.type
_entity_poly.pdbx_seq_one_letter_code
_entity_poly.pdbx_strand_id
1 'polypeptide(L)'
;WPTLNLLISIMGRTMGALGNLTFVLCIIIFIFAVMGMQLFGKNYTDNVDRFPDGDLPRWNFTDFMHSFMIVFRVLCGEWIESMWDCMLVGDVSCIPFFLATVVIGNLVVLNLFLALLLSNFGSSSLSAPTADNETNKIAEAFNRISRFSNWIKMNVANALKFFKTKLTSQIASVQPA
;
A
#
# COMPACT_ATOMS: atom_id res chain seq x y z
N TRP A 1 -14.25 13.64 -19.69
CA TRP A 1 -14.16 14.57 -18.54
C TRP A 1 -12.84 14.33 -17.81
N PRO A 2 -11.99 15.35 -17.63
CA PRO A 2 -10.66 15.19 -17.03
C PRO A 2 -10.69 14.64 -15.60
N THR A 3 -11.69 15.03 -14.79
CA THR A 3 -11.88 14.52 -13.43
C THR A 3 -12.18 13.02 -13.38
N LEU A 4 -13.03 12.51 -14.27
CA LEU A 4 -13.34 11.07 -14.34
C LEU A 4 -12.10 10.25 -14.72
N ASN A 5 -11.30 10.76 -15.67
CA ASN A 5 -10.07 10.09 -16.11
C ASN A 5 -9.02 10.03 -14.98
N LEU A 6 -8.95 11.08 -14.15
CA LEU A 6 -8.12 11.09 -12.94
C LEU A 6 -8.59 10.05 -11.93
N LEU A 7 -9.90 9.97 -11.65
CA LEU A 7 -10.47 9.00 -10.71
C LEU A 7 -10.19 7.55 -11.14
N ILE A 8 -10.38 7.23 -12.43
CA ILE A 8 -10.09 5.90 -12.98
C ILE A 8 -8.59 5.57 -12.87
N SER A 9 -7.72 6.54 -13.15
CA SER A 9 -6.26 6.37 -13.02
C SER A 9 -5.84 6.10 -11.57
N ILE A 10 -6.45 6.77 -10.59
CA ILE A 10 -6.21 6.52 -9.16
C ILE A 10 -6.68 5.12 -8.77
N MET A 11 -7.90 4.73 -9.18
CA MET A 11 -8.45 3.40 -8.93
C MET A 11 -7.54 2.29 -9.47
N GLY A 12 -7.03 2.42 -10.70
CA GLY A 12 -6.13 1.42 -11.28
C GLY A 12 -4.81 1.27 -10.51
N ARG A 13 -4.23 2.39 -10.05
CA ARG A 13 -2.99 2.39 -9.25
C ARG A 13 -3.21 1.79 -7.85
N THR A 14 -4.32 2.11 -7.21
CA THR A 14 -4.65 1.57 -5.87
C THR A 14 -4.97 0.08 -5.94
N MET A 15 -5.64 -0.41 -6.99
CA MET A 15 -5.90 -1.84 -7.18
C MET A 15 -4.61 -2.66 -7.30
N GLY A 16 -3.58 -2.13 -7.98
CA GLY A 16 -2.27 -2.81 -8.08
C GLY A 16 -1.54 -2.89 -6.73
N ALA A 17 -1.57 -1.81 -5.94
CA ALA A 17 -0.92 -1.75 -4.62
C ALA A 17 -1.63 -2.61 -3.56
N LEU A 18 -2.96 -2.77 -3.67
CA LEU A 18 -3.78 -3.44 -2.67
C LEU A 18 -4.19 -4.87 -3.07
N GLY A 19 -3.86 -5.31 -4.28
CA GLY A 19 -4.34 -6.57 -4.86
C GLY A 19 -4.10 -7.78 -3.95
N ASN A 20 -2.93 -7.87 -3.30
CA ASN A 20 -2.64 -8.96 -2.36
C ASN A 20 -3.57 -8.95 -1.14
N LEU A 21 -3.86 -7.78 -0.57
CA LEU A 21 -4.74 -7.65 0.58
C LEU A 21 -6.20 -7.91 0.20
N THR A 22 -6.64 -7.43 -0.96
CA THR A 22 -7.97 -7.72 -1.49
C THR A 22 -8.16 -9.22 -1.75
N PHE A 23 -7.14 -9.89 -2.29
CA PHE A 23 -7.19 -11.34 -2.51
C PHE A 23 -7.31 -12.11 -1.18
N VAL A 24 -6.55 -11.70 -0.16
CA VAL A 24 -6.66 -12.28 1.20
C VAL A 24 -8.06 -12.07 1.77
N LEU A 25 -8.64 -10.87 1.63
CA LEU A 25 -10.01 -10.60 2.07
C LEU A 25 -11.02 -11.53 1.36
N CYS A 26 -10.89 -11.72 0.05
CA CYS A 26 -11.75 -12.64 -0.70
C CYS A 26 -11.64 -14.09 -0.20
N ILE A 27 -10.43 -14.56 0.12
CA ILE A 27 -10.22 -15.91 0.69
C ILE A 27 -10.92 -16.02 2.05
N ILE A 28 -10.78 -15.02 2.92
CA ILE A 28 -11.39 -15.03 4.25
C ILE A 28 -12.93 -15.08 4.12
N ILE A 29 -13.51 -14.24 3.26
CA ILE A 29 -14.96 -14.26 3.01
C ILE A 29 -15.41 -15.64 2.52
N PHE A 30 -14.66 -16.25 1.60
CA PHE A 30 -14.96 -17.59 1.09
C PHE A 30 -14.96 -18.64 2.21
N ILE A 31 -13.93 -18.63 3.07
CA ILE A 31 -13.82 -19.57 4.20
C ILE A 31 -15.01 -19.41 5.15
N PHE A 32 -15.34 -18.18 5.56
CA PHE A 32 -16.49 -17.94 6.43
C PHE A 32 -17.83 -18.31 5.79
N ALA A 33 -18.02 -18.06 4.50
CA ALA A 33 -19.24 -18.43 3.79
C ALA A 33 -19.43 -19.95 3.77
N VAL A 34 -18.37 -20.70 3.47
CA VAL A 34 -18.39 -22.17 3.46
C VAL A 34 -18.57 -22.73 4.87
N MET A 35 -17.90 -22.18 5.88
CA MET A 35 -18.09 -22.59 7.28
C MET A 35 -19.51 -22.33 7.76
N GLY A 36 -20.07 -21.14 7.49
CA GLY A 36 -21.43 -20.77 7.89
C GLY A 36 -22.48 -21.70 7.28
N MET A 37 -22.35 -22.02 6.00
CA MET A 37 -23.23 -23.00 5.34
C MET A 37 -23.14 -24.39 5.97
N GLN A 38 -21.92 -24.87 6.22
CA GLN A 38 -21.74 -26.21 6.79
C GLN A 38 -22.25 -26.32 8.23
N LEU A 39 -22.12 -25.25 9.01
CA LEU A 39 -22.54 -25.23 10.41
C LEU A 39 -24.05 -24.97 10.58
N PHE A 40 -24.61 -24.04 9.80
CA PHE A 40 -25.95 -23.50 10.04
C PHE A 40 -26.94 -23.78 8.92
N GLY A 41 -26.48 -24.18 7.72
CA GLY A 41 -27.35 -24.34 6.55
C GLY A 41 -28.50 -25.32 6.78
N LYS A 42 -28.23 -26.46 7.43
CA LYS A 42 -29.30 -27.42 7.79
C LYS A 42 -30.32 -26.84 8.77
N ASN A 43 -29.86 -26.11 9.79
CA ASN A 43 -30.74 -25.51 10.79
C ASN A 43 -31.74 -24.54 10.15
N TYR A 44 -31.33 -23.77 9.12
CA TYR A 44 -32.22 -22.89 8.37
C TYR A 44 -33.29 -23.64 7.56
N THR A 45 -32.98 -24.84 7.06
CA THR A 45 -33.93 -25.66 6.31
C THR A 45 -34.86 -26.46 7.23
N ASP A 46 -34.33 -27.03 8.30
CA ASP A 46 -35.06 -27.95 9.18
C ASP A 46 -36.02 -27.20 10.13
N ASN A 47 -35.71 -25.96 10.51
CA ASN A 47 -36.47 -25.16 11.47
C ASN A 47 -37.07 -23.88 10.85
N VAL A 48 -37.40 -23.91 9.56
CA VAL A 48 -37.96 -22.75 8.83
C VAL A 48 -39.29 -22.27 9.42
N ASP A 49 -40.04 -23.15 10.07
CA ASP A 49 -41.30 -22.88 10.76
C ASP A 49 -41.16 -21.91 11.94
N ARG A 50 -39.94 -21.72 12.46
CA ARG A 50 -39.67 -20.75 13.53
C ARG A 50 -39.70 -19.31 13.04
N PHE A 51 -39.57 -19.07 11.74
CA PHE A 51 -39.71 -17.73 11.18
C PHE A 51 -41.18 -17.30 11.17
N PRO A 52 -41.49 -16.01 11.39
CA PRO A 52 -42.85 -15.52 11.53
C PRO A 52 -43.76 -15.80 10.31
N ASP A 53 -43.19 -15.83 9.11
CA ASP A 53 -43.91 -16.13 7.86
C ASP A 53 -43.82 -17.60 7.44
N GLY A 54 -43.08 -18.45 8.18
CA GLY A 54 -42.84 -19.85 7.83
C GLY A 54 -41.97 -20.08 6.59
N ASP A 55 -41.38 -19.00 6.06
CA ASP A 55 -40.52 -19.00 4.87
C ASP A 55 -39.08 -18.62 5.23
N LEU A 56 -38.13 -19.00 4.36
CA LEU A 56 -36.73 -18.66 4.57
C LEU A 56 -36.50 -17.15 4.49
N PRO A 57 -35.73 -16.57 5.43
CA PRO A 57 -35.37 -15.17 5.35
C PRO A 57 -34.48 -14.92 4.13
N ARG A 58 -34.54 -13.69 3.60
CA ARG A 58 -33.72 -13.25 2.47
C ARG A 58 -32.22 -13.47 2.70
N TRP A 59 -31.79 -13.39 3.95
CA TRP A 59 -30.42 -13.63 4.38
C TRP A 59 -30.37 -14.95 5.14
N ASN A 60 -29.87 -16.01 4.49
CA ASN A 60 -29.76 -17.34 5.09
C ASN A 60 -28.42 -18.02 4.74
N PHE A 61 -28.15 -19.15 5.39
CA PHE A 61 -26.95 -19.98 5.17
C PHE A 61 -27.22 -21.25 4.34
N THR A 62 -28.33 -21.34 3.59
CA THR A 62 -28.68 -22.60 2.89
C THR A 62 -27.78 -22.88 1.69
N ASP A 63 -27.37 -21.83 0.98
CA ASP A 63 -26.55 -21.93 -0.22
C ASP A 63 -25.28 -21.06 -0.12
N PHE A 64 -24.32 -21.34 -1.00
CA PHE A 64 -23.05 -20.60 -1.03
C PHE A 64 -23.25 -19.11 -1.24
N MET A 65 -24.07 -18.72 -2.22
CA MET A 65 -24.25 -17.31 -2.56
C MET A 65 -24.95 -16.54 -1.43
N HIS A 66 -25.98 -17.13 -0.81
CA HIS A 66 -26.67 -16.55 0.35
C HIS A 66 -25.73 -16.41 1.55
N SER A 67 -24.94 -17.45 1.83
CA SER A 67 -23.93 -17.43 2.90
C SER A 67 -22.84 -16.38 2.64
N PHE A 68 -22.36 -16.27 1.40
CA PHE A 68 -21.40 -15.24 0.98
C PHE A 68 -21.95 -13.83 1.21
N MET A 69 -23.21 -13.60 0.82
CA MET A 69 -23.89 -12.33 1.00
C MET A 69 -24.09 -11.97 2.48
N ILE A 70 -24.39 -12.94 3.36
CA ILE A 70 -24.41 -12.69 4.82
C ILE A 70 -23.03 -12.25 5.30
N VAL A 71 -21.97 -12.98 4.98
CA VAL A 71 -20.62 -12.63 5.43
C VAL A 71 -20.24 -11.24 4.94
N PHE A 72 -20.57 -10.90 3.69
CA PHE A 72 -20.38 -9.55 3.17
C PHE A 72 -21.18 -8.49 3.95
N ARG A 73 -22.46 -8.74 4.24
CA ARG A 73 -23.32 -7.86 5.06
C ARG A 73 -22.74 -7.64 6.47
N VAL A 74 -22.20 -8.69 7.08
CA VAL A 74 -21.50 -8.64 8.38
C VAL A 74 -20.27 -7.74 8.31
N LEU A 75 -19.47 -7.82 7.23
CA LEU A 75 -18.32 -6.93 7.03
C LEU A 75 -18.71 -5.47 6.83
N CYS A 76 -19.92 -5.20 6.36
CA CYS A 76 -20.49 -3.84 6.29
C CYS A 76 -20.99 -3.32 7.65
N GLY A 77 -20.97 -4.14 8.70
CA GLY A 77 -21.42 -3.79 10.05
C GLY A 77 -22.84 -4.22 10.40
N GLU A 78 -23.60 -4.80 9.47
CA GLU A 78 -24.98 -5.23 9.67
C GLU A 78 -25.07 -6.71 10.09
N TRP A 79 -24.50 -7.06 11.25
CA TRP A 79 -24.39 -8.46 11.69
C TRP A 79 -25.42 -8.90 12.72
N ILE A 80 -25.99 -7.96 13.49
CA ILE A 80 -26.87 -8.26 14.62
C ILE A 80 -28.16 -8.97 14.16
N GLU A 81 -28.83 -8.47 13.12
CA GLU A 81 -30.07 -9.07 12.61
C GLU A 81 -29.84 -10.51 12.13
N SER A 82 -28.82 -10.73 11.28
CA SER A 82 -28.49 -12.07 10.78
C SER A 82 -28.04 -13.02 11.90
N MET A 83 -27.44 -12.51 12.97
CA MET A 83 -27.11 -13.29 14.15
C MET A 83 -28.37 -13.75 14.89
N TRP A 84 -29.35 -12.86 15.10
CA TRP A 84 -30.62 -13.23 15.73
C TRP A 84 -31.38 -14.27 14.92
N ASP A 85 -31.44 -14.10 13.59
CA ASP A 85 -32.07 -15.08 12.70
C ASP A 85 -31.39 -16.46 12.79
N CYS A 86 -30.06 -16.49 12.89
CA CYS A 86 -29.31 -17.73 13.09
C CYS A 86 -29.61 -18.37 14.44
N MET A 87 -29.69 -17.58 15.52
CA MET A 87 -30.01 -18.08 16.86
C MET A 87 -31.45 -18.57 16.98
N LEU A 88 -32.38 -18.03 16.19
CA LEU A 88 -33.77 -18.45 16.18
C LEU A 88 -33.92 -19.91 15.70
N VAL A 89 -33.17 -20.27 14.66
CA VAL A 89 -33.23 -21.61 14.04
C VAL A 89 -32.13 -22.57 14.50
N GLY A 90 -31.05 -22.05 15.07
CA GLY A 90 -29.90 -22.82 15.54
C GLY A 90 -29.68 -22.72 17.04
N ASP A 91 -28.41 -22.65 17.43
CA ASP A 91 -27.96 -22.62 18.81
C ASP A 91 -27.13 -21.35 19.11
N VAL A 92 -26.74 -21.20 20.38
CA VAL A 92 -25.86 -20.12 20.86
C VAL A 92 -24.48 -20.12 20.14
N SER A 93 -24.12 -21.18 19.42
CA SER A 93 -22.93 -21.27 18.57
C SER A 93 -22.90 -20.23 17.43
N CYS A 94 -24.04 -19.64 17.05
CA CYS A 94 -24.08 -18.51 16.12
C CYS A 94 -23.30 -17.29 16.66
N ILE A 95 -23.38 -17.00 17.97
CA ILE A 95 -22.73 -15.82 18.58
C ILE A 95 -21.21 -15.80 18.34
N PRO A 96 -20.43 -16.83 18.73
CA PRO A 96 -18.99 -16.81 18.51
C PRO A 96 -18.61 -16.79 17.03
N PHE A 97 -19.41 -17.39 16.14
CA PHE A 97 -19.17 -17.33 14.69
C PHE A 97 -19.30 -15.91 14.15
N PHE A 98 -20.39 -15.21 14.46
CA PHE A 98 -20.61 -13.83 14.00
C PHE A 98 -19.60 -12.86 14.63
N LEU A 99 -19.31 -12.99 15.94
CA LEU A 99 -18.29 -12.18 16.60
C LEU A 99 -16.89 -12.40 16.01
N ALA A 100 -16.48 -13.65 15.76
CA ALA A 100 -15.21 -13.94 15.11
C ALA A 100 -15.13 -13.34 13.69
N THR A 101 -16.23 -13.44 12.93
CA THR A 101 -16.33 -12.87 11.57
C THR A 101 -16.20 -11.34 11.61
N VAL A 102 -16.86 -10.66 12.55
CA VAL A 102 -16.77 -9.20 12.73
C VAL A 102 -15.35 -8.78 13.13
N VAL A 103 -14.75 -9.46 14.12
CA VAL A 103 -13.40 -9.13 14.60
C VAL A 103 -12.38 -9.33 13.50
N ILE A 104 -12.35 -10.49 12.85
CA ILE A 104 -11.40 -10.79 11.77
C ILE A 104 -11.65 -9.88 10.57
N GLY A 105 -12.91 -9.70 10.19
CA GLY A 105 -13.33 -8.81 9.12
C GLY A 105 -12.85 -7.38 9.31
N ASN A 106 -13.12 -6.80 10.47
CA ASN A 106 -12.70 -5.44 10.81
C ASN A 106 -11.18 -5.30 10.85
N LEU A 107 -10.44 -6.28 11.37
CA LEU A 107 -8.98 -6.25 11.35
C LEU A 107 -8.43 -6.23 9.91
N VAL A 108 -9.01 -7.03 9.02
CA VAL A 108 -8.59 -7.09 7.61
C VAL A 108 -8.96 -5.79 6.88
N VAL A 109 -10.19 -5.27 7.06
CA VAL A 109 -10.65 -4.02 6.45
C VAL A 109 -9.82 -2.83 6.96
N LEU A 110 -9.53 -2.78 8.26
CA LEU A 110 -8.66 -1.77 8.85
C LEU A 110 -7.25 -1.84 8.27
N ASN A 111 -6.67 -3.03 8.16
CA ASN A 111 -5.35 -3.21 7.56
C ASN A 111 -5.33 -2.79 6.08
N LEU A 112 -6.39 -3.06 5.33
CA LEU A 112 -6.54 -2.59 3.95
C LEU A 112 -6.61 -1.06 3.89
N PHE A 113 -7.36 -0.43 4.79
CA PHE A 113 -7.46 1.02 4.90
C PHE A 113 -6.12 1.67 5.26
N LEU A 114 -5.38 1.12 6.23
CA LEU A 114 -4.04 1.58 6.59
C LEU A 114 -3.06 1.44 5.43
N ALA A 115 -3.08 0.32 4.72
CA ALA A 115 -2.25 0.12 3.53
C ALA A 115 -2.55 1.15 2.44
N LEU A 116 -3.83 1.47 2.22
CA LEU A 116 -4.27 2.48 1.26
C LEU A 116 -3.78 3.88 1.66
N LEU A 117 -3.91 4.25 2.94
CA LEU A 117 -3.41 5.54 3.45
C LEU A 117 -1.89 5.64 3.34
N LEU A 118 -1.15 4.63 3.78
CA LEU A 118 0.31 4.59 3.70
C LEU A 118 0.78 4.67 2.24
N SER A 119 0.11 3.97 1.32
CA SER A 119 0.41 4.05 -0.10
C SER A 119 0.17 5.47 -0.65
N ASN A 120 -0.87 6.18 -0.20
CA ASN A 120 -1.16 7.55 -0.64
C ASN A 120 -0.21 8.59 -0.04
N PHE A 121 0.17 8.45 1.23
CA PHE A 121 1.15 9.33 1.87
C PHE A 121 2.56 9.10 1.31
N GLY A 122 2.94 7.83 1.08
CA GLY A 122 4.18 7.48 0.42
C GLY A 122 4.26 8.03 -1.00
N SER A 123 3.20 7.90 -1.82
CA SER A 123 3.21 8.42 -3.19
C SER A 123 3.22 9.95 -3.27
N SER A 124 2.55 10.65 -2.35
CA SER A 124 2.50 12.12 -2.33
C SER A 124 3.84 12.74 -1.90
N SER A 125 4.62 12.04 -1.06
CA SER A 125 5.96 12.45 -0.66
C SER A 125 7.05 12.13 -1.71
N LEU A 126 6.83 11.13 -2.57
CA LEU A 126 7.75 10.76 -3.66
C LEU A 126 7.45 11.43 -5.01
N SER A 127 6.30 12.10 -5.17
CA SER A 127 5.98 12.88 -6.38
C SER A 127 6.51 14.32 -6.34
N ALA A 128 7.38 14.66 -5.39
CA ALA A 128 8.31 15.75 -5.63
C ALA A 128 9.29 15.28 -6.72
N PRO A 129 9.42 15.95 -7.87
CA PRO A 129 10.48 15.64 -8.83
C PRO A 129 11.82 16.06 -8.21
N THR A 130 12.37 15.25 -7.31
CA THR A 130 13.69 15.49 -6.70
C THR A 130 14.77 14.64 -7.33
N ALA A 131 14.48 13.48 -7.94
CA ALA A 131 15.52 12.67 -8.57
C ALA A 131 16.21 13.39 -9.76
N ASP A 132 15.45 14.09 -10.60
CA ASP A 132 16.00 14.76 -11.79
C ASP A 132 16.66 16.11 -11.43
N ASN A 133 16.15 16.79 -10.40
CA ASN A 133 16.67 18.10 -9.98
C ASN A 133 17.87 17.97 -9.02
N GLU A 134 17.91 16.93 -8.17
CA GLU A 134 19.03 16.69 -7.26
C GLU A 134 20.27 16.16 -8.00
N THR A 135 20.11 15.27 -8.99
CA THR A 135 21.22 14.79 -9.83
C THR A 135 21.88 15.94 -10.60
N ASN A 136 21.10 16.89 -11.12
CA ASN A 136 21.62 18.10 -11.78
C ASN A 136 22.40 19.01 -10.82
N LYS A 137 21.91 19.22 -9.59
CA LYS A 137 22.62 20.05 -8.59
C LYS A 137 23.93 19.42 -8.13
N ILE A 138 23.97 18.11 -7.94
CA ILE A 138 25.18 17.38 -7.56
C ILE A 138 26.19 17.39 -8.70
N ALA A 139 25.76 17.13 -9.94
CA ALA A 139 26.62 17.23 -11.12
C ALA A 139 27.17 18.65 -11.32
N GLU A 140 26.35 19.69 -11.09
CA GLU A 140 26.79 21.08 -11.16
C GLU A 140 27.82 21.42 -10.08
N ALA A 141 27.64 20.92 -8.85
CA ALA A 141 28.59 21.09 -7.75
C ALA A 141 29.95 20.44 -8.05
N PHE A 142 29.96 19.20 -8.54
CA PHE A 142 31.21 18.53 -8.96
C PHE A 142 31.90 19.25 -10.11
N ASN A 143 31.14 19.79 -11.07
CA ASN A 143 31.70 20.56 -12.18
C ASN A 143 32.34 21.89 -11.70
N ARG A 144 31.74 22.57 -10.72
CA ARG A 144 32.32 23.76 -10.07
C ARG A 144 33.63 23.44 -9.34
N ILE A 145 33.67 22.33 -8.58
CA ILE A 145 34.87 21.88 -7.84
C ILE A 145 35.99 21.47 -8.80
N SER A 146 35.66 20.78 -9.90
CA SER A 146 36.65 20.36 -10.91
C SER A 146 37.31 21.56 -11.60
N ARG A 147 36.53 22.60 -11.93
CA ARG A 147 37.08 23.86 -12.49
C ARG A 147 38.04 24.55 -11.53
N PHE A 148 37.70 24.58 -10.24
CA PHE A 148 38.58 25.15 -9.22
C PHE A 148 39.87 24.33 -9.06
N SER A 149 39.78 23.00 -9.04
CA SER A 149 40.96 22.13 -8.98
C SER A 149 41.90 22.33 -10.18
N ASN A 150 41.35 22.46 -11.39
CA ASN A 150 42.14 22.72 -12.59
C ASN A 150 42.79 24.11 -12.56
N TRP A 151 42.09 25.13 -12.07
CA TRP A 151 42.66 26.46 -11.88
C TRP A 151 43.83 26.46 -10.89
N ILE A 152 43.69 25.75 -9.75
CA ILE A 152 44.78 25.56 -8.78
C ILE A 152 45.97 24.86 -9.43
N LYS A 153 45.76 23.75 -10.14
CA LYS A 153 46.83 23.02 -10.83
C LYS A 153 47.57 23.92 -11.82
N MET A 154 46.85 24.77 -12.53
CA MET A 154 47.43 25.68 -13.53
C MET A 154 48.23 26.81 -12.87
N ASN A 155 47.75 27.37 -11.76
CA ASN A 155 48.50 28.36 -10.98
C ASN A 155 49.75 27.77 -10.32
N VAL A 156 49.67 26.56 -9.77
CA VAL A 156 50.84 25.87 -9.21
C VAL A 156 51.87 25.59 -10.31
N ALA A 157 51.43 25.10 -11.48
CA ALA A 157 52.33 24.87 -12.61
C ALA A 157 53.01 26.16 -13.10
N ASN A 158 52.28 27.27 -13.14
CA ASN A 158 52.83 28.57 -13.54
C ASN A 158 53.80 29.14 -12.48
N ALA A 159 53.48 29.01 -11.19
CA ALA A 159 54.37 29.41 -10.11
C ALA A 159 55.66 28.58 -10.10
N LEU A 160 55.55 27.26 -10.32
CA LEU A 160 56.70 26.36 -10.38
C LEU A 160 57.59 26.67 -11.59
N LYS A 161 56.98 26.96 -12.75
CA LYS A 161 57.71 27.45 -13.93
C LYS A 161 58.39 28.79 -13.65
N PHE A 162 57.71 29.74 -13.01
CA PHE A 162 58.28 31.04 -12.68
C PHE A 162 59.49 30.90 -11.72
N PHE A 163 59.37 30.10 -10.67
CA PHE A 163 60.47 29.80 -9.76
C PHE A 163 61.63 29.09 -10.47
N LYS A 164 61.33 28.10 -11.31
CA LYS A 164 62.35 27.41 -12.11
C LYS A 164 63.10 28.38 -13.03
N THR A 165 62.38 29.24 -13.76
CA THR A 165 62.99 30.24 -14.65
C THR A 165 63.84 31.25 -13.87
N LYS A 166 63.39 31.67 -12.68
CA LYS A 166 64.14 32.58 -11.80
C LYS A 166 65.41 31.94 -11.22
N LEU A 167 65.38 30.64 -10.92
CA LEU A 167 66.55 29.87 -10.50
C LEU A 167 67.54 29.67 -11.67
N THR A 168 67.05 29.31 -12.86
CA THR A 168 67.89 29.15 -14.06
C THR A 168 68.54 30.45 -14.49
N SER A 169 67.84 31.60 -14.39
CA SER A 169 68.44 32.89 -14.76
C SER A 169 69.55 33.34 -13.80
N GLN A 170 69.44 32.99 -12.50
CA GLN A 170 70.48 33.28 -11.50
C GLN A 170 71.73 32.40 -11.69
N ILE A 171 71.58 31.18 -12.19
CA ILE A 171 72.71 30.28 -12.48
C ILE A 171 73.42 30.71 -13.78
N ALA A 172 72.69 31.20 -14.78
CA ALA A 172 73.27 31.68 -16.04
C ALA A 172 74.07 32.99 -15.92
N SER A 173 73.86 33.79 -14.87
CA SER A 173 74.68 34.98 -14.56
C SER A 173 75.95 34.67 -13.77
N VAL A 174 76.18 33.40 -13.39
CA VAL A 174 77.40 32.94 -12.71
C VAL A 174 78.12 31.96 -13.63
N GLN A 175 78.62 32.47 -14.76
CA GLN A 175 79.65 31.78 -15.53
C GLN A 175 80.71 32.82 -15.91
N PRO A 176 81.95 32.72 -15.37
CA PRO A 176 83.04 33.58 -15.77
C PRO A 176 83.53 33.19 -17.18
N ALA A 177 84.32 34.10 -17.75
CA ALA A 177 85.01 33.98 -19.04
C ALA A 177 85.64 32.61 -19.32
#